data_AF-A0A7C7DJG8-F1
#
_entry.id   AF-A0A7C7DJG8-F1
#
_cell.length_a   1.000
_cell.length_b   1.000
_cell.length_c   1.000
_cell.angle_alpha   90.00
_cell.angle_beta   90.00
_cell.angle_gamma   90.00
#
_symmetry.space_group_name_H-M   'P 1'
#
loop_
_entity.id
_entity.type
_entity.pdbx_description
1 polymer ?
#
loop_
_entity_poly.entity_id
_entity_poly.type
_entity_poly.pdbx_seq_one_letter_code
_entity_poly.pdbx_strand_id
1 'polypeptide(L)' 'MPRISDHPILGPLPEAREVWITVDGERLQAREGEPILAALLAHGIHVQNI' A
#
# COMPACT_ATOMS: atom_id res chain seq x y z
N MET A 1 -5.25 7.30 -0.55
CA MET A 1 -6.16 6.91 0.55
C MET A 1 -5.37 6.16 1.62
N PRO A 2 -5.59 6.45 2.91
CA PRO A 2 -4.93 5.72 3.99
C PRO A 2 -5.39 4.25 4.03
N ARG A 3 -4.51 3.37 4.52
CA ARG A 3 -4.82 1.95 4.71
C ARG A 3 -5.86 1.78 5.82
N ILE A 4 -6.75 0.81 5.67
CA ILE A 4 -7.71 0.45 6.71
C ILE A 4 -6.97 -0.39 7.75
N SER A 5 -6.75 0.18 8.94
CA SER A 5 -6.03 -0.49 10.04
C SER A 5 -6.90 -1.49 10.81
N ASP A 6 -8.20 -1.24 10.90
CA ASP A 6 -9.18 -2.12 11.55
C ASP A 6 -10.44 -2.18 10.70
N HIS A 7 -10.63 -3.29 10.00
CA HIS A 7 -11.75 -3.49 9.11
C HIS A 7 -12.91 -4.15 9.89
N PRO A 8 -14.15 -3.64 9.82
CA PRO A 8 -15.25 -4.08 10.69
C PRO A 8 -15.61 -5.58 10.58
N ILE A 9 -15.25 -6.22 9.46
CA ILE A 9 -15.45 -7.67 9.24
C ILE A 9 -14.14 -8.46 9.27
N LEU A 10 -13.02 -7.85 8.86
CA LEU A 10 -11.75 -8.57 8.67
C LEU A 10 -10.81 -8.39 9.87
N GLY A 11 -11.16 -7.51 10.79
CA GLY A 11 -10.38 -7.16 11.97
C GLY A 11 -9.13 -6.34 11.63
N PRO A 12 -8.10 -6.41 12.50
CA PRO A 12 -6.91 -5.60 12.37
C PRO A 12 -6.08 -5.99 11.15
N LEU A 13 -5.44 -5.00 10.53
CA LEU A 13 -4.51 -5.20 9.43
C LEU A 13 -3.32 -6.08 9.90
N PRO A 14 -3.04 -7.22 9.25
CA PRO A 14 -1.94 -8.09 9.64
C PRO A 14 -0.59 -7.38 9.60
N GLU A 15 0.27 -7.63 10.58
CA GLU A 15 1.66 -7.17 10.53
C GLU A 15 2.37 -7.70 9.28
N ALA A 16 3.16 -6.84 8.65
CA ALA A 16 3.93 -7.17 7.47
C ALA A 16 5.26 -6.43 7.53
N ARG A 17 6.31 -7.03 6.99
CA ARG A 17 7.61 -6.38 6.88
C ARG A 17 7.51 -5.14 6.01
N GLU A 18 8.11 -4.06 6.46
CA GLU A 18 8.28 -2.86 5.66
C GLU A 18 9.36 -3.09 4.60
N VAL A 19 9.01 -2.81 3.35
CA VAL A 19 9.87 -2.97 2.17
C VAL A 19 9.82 -1.72 1.32
N TRP A 20 10.78 -1.60 0.42
CA TRP A 20 10.87 -0.45 -0.48
C TRP A 20 10.60 -0.86 -1.92
N ILE A 21 9.84 -0.03 -2.61
CA ILE A 21 9.64 -0.11 -4.06
C ILE A 21 10.10 1.21 -4.70
N THR A 22 10.42 1.17 -5.99
CA THR A 22 10.75 2.35 -6.79
C THR A 22 9.69 2.57 -7.85
N VAL A 23 9.13 3.77 -7.90
CA VAL A 23 8.08 4.17 -8.85
C VAL A 23 8.46 5.52 -9.41
N ASP A 24 8.56 5.62 -10.74
CA ASP A 24 8.98 6.85 -11.43
C ASP A 24 10.29 7.48 -10.92
N GLY A 25 11.20 6.62 -10.42
CA GLY A 25 12.49 7.03 -9.84
C GLY A 25 12.45 7.40 -8.37
N GLU A 26 11.27 7.45 -7.73
CA GLU A 26 11.11 7.74 -6.31
C GLU A 26 11.01 6.47 -5.46
N ARG A 27 11.60 6.48 -4.27
CA ARG A 27 11.50 5.37 -3.30
C ARG A 27 10.28 5.53 -2.40
N LEU A 28 9.42 4.52 -2.42
CA LEU A 28 8.20 4.47 -1.61
C LEU A 28 8.25 3.31 -0.61
N GLN A 29 7.74 3.58 0.60
CA GLN A 29 7.52 2.56 1.63
C GLN A 29 6.30 1.70 1.28
N ALA A 30 6.43 0.38 1.38
CA ALA A 30 5.37 -0.61 1.13
C ALA A 30 5.43 -1.74 2.17
N ARG A 31 4.42 -2.60 2.16
CA ARG A 31 4.27 -3.79 3.00
C ARG A 31 4.51 -5.03 2.16
N GLU A 32 5.32 -5.95 2.65
CA GLU A 32 5.55 -7.22 1.96
C GLU A 32 4.24 -7.97 1.66
N GLY A 33 4.07 -8.41 0.41
CA GLY A 33 2.91 -9.18 -0.04
C GLY A 33 1.67 -8.35 -0.39
N GLU A 34 1.68 -7.03 -0.21
CA GLU A 34 0.55 -6.20 -0.62
C GLU A 34 0.48 -6.00 -2.15
N PRO A 35 -0.71 -5.70 -2.72
CA PRO A 35 -0.82 -5.27 -4.10
C PRO A 35 -0.10 -3.93 -4.35
N ILE A 36 0.60 -3.79 -5.47
CA ILE A 36 1.31 -2.55 -5.84
C ILE A 36 0.36 -1.34 -5.81
N LEU A 37 -0.85 -1.49 -6.35
CA LEU A 37 -1.85 -0.42 -6.35
C LEU A 37 -2.21 0.05 -4.93
N ALA A 38 -2.23 -0.85 -3.94
CA ALA A 38 -2.50 -0.48 -2.55
C ALA A 38 -1.38 0.38 -1.96
N ALA A 39 -0.12 0.07 -2.28
CA ALA A 39 1.02 0.90 -1.90
C ALA A 39 0.96 2.29 -2.55
N LEU A 40 0.68 2.36 -3.85
CA LEU A 40 0.54 3.63 -4.58
C LEU A 40 -0.57 4.51 -3.97
N LEU A 41 -1.74 3.92 -3.73
CA LEU A 41 -2.87 4.63 -3.13
C LEU A 41 -2.52 5.14 -1.71
N ALA A 42 -1.77 4.38 -0.92
CA ALA A 42 -1.31 4.82 0.40
C ALA A 42 -0.40 6.06 0.34
N HIS A 43 0.35 6.23 -0.76
CA HIS A 43 1.16 7.42 -1.07
C HIS A 43 0.39 8.51 -1.85
N GLY A 44 -0.92 8.34 -2.08
CA GLY A 44 -1.74 9.32 -2.81
C GLY A 44 -1.57 9.30 -4.33
N ILE A 45 -0.85 8.31 -4.86
CA ILE A 45 -0.65 8.11 -6.30
C ILE A 45 -1.86 7.35 -6.85
N HIS A 46 -2.55 7.96 -7.81
CA HIS A 46 -3.69 7.37 -8.49
C HIS A 46 -3.33 7.05 -9.94
N VAL A 47 -3.53 5.79 -10.33
CA VAL A 47 -3.33 5.35 -11.70
C VAL A 47 -4.71 5.14 -12.33
N GLN A 48 -4.91 5.72 -13.51
CA GLN A 48 -6.11 5.54 -14.32
C GLN A 48 -5.69 4.81 -15.60
N ASN A 49 -6.53 3.92 -16.13
CA ASN A 49 -6.26 3.02 -17.28
C ASN A 49 -5.39 1.78 -17.00
N ILE A 50 -5.73 1.03 -15.95
CA ILE A 50 -5.28 -0.36 -15.75
C ILE A 50 -6.17 -1.36 -16.48
#